data_AF-A0A951X663-F1
#
_entry.id   AF-A0A951X663-F1
#
_cell.length_a   1.000
_cell.length_b   1.000
_cell.length_c   1.000
_cell.angle_alpha   90.00
_cell.angle_beta   90.00
_cell.angle_gamma   90.00
#
_symmetry.space_group_name_H-M   'P 1'
#
loop_
_entity.id
_entity.type
_entity.pdbx_description
1 polymer ?
#
loop_
_entity_poly.entity_id
_entity_poly.type
_entity_poly.pdbx_seq_one_letter_code
_entity_poly.pdbx_strand_id
1 'polypeptide(L)'
;MFDHVKLQKETRRTLERLLPRLEQEFAAYTSSASWATFRRRLEAHFPDLFELLLTLYGNRYDFFYQLERIVALAAQSWLDRPAALKELDAQREGDPCWFQSEKMLGGVYYVDLFAGDLQGMRKKIPYFRELGLTYLHLMPLFRAPEGDNDGGYAVSDYRQVDPRLGTMDD
;
A
#
# COMPACT_ATOMS: atom_id res chain seq x y z
N MET A 1 -22.26 19.37 3.75
CA MET A 1 -21.22 19.79 2.78
C MET A 1 -20.33 20.79 3.51
N PHE A 2 -19.04 20.50 3.65
CA PHE A 2 -18.12 21.42 4.33
C PHE A 2 -17.94 22.69 3.49
N ASP A 3 -17.82 23.84 4.15
CA ASP A 3 -17.32 25.05 3.50
C ASP A 3 -15.88 24.77 3.04
N HIS A 4 -15.67 24.77 1.72
CA HIS A 4 -14.40 24.35 1.11
C HIS A 4 -13.22 25.24 1.53
N VAL A 5 -13.45 26.55 1.71
CA VAL A 5 -12.41 27.48 2.17
C VAL A 5 -12.04 27.19 3.62
N LYS A 6 -13.04 26.89 4.44
CA LYS A 6 -12.82 26.50 5.84
C LYS A 6 -12.11 25.16 5.94
N LEU A 7 -12.47 24.18 5.10
CA LEU A 7 -11.85 22.87 5.07
C LEU A 7 -10.36 22.95 4.75
N GLN A 8 -9.99 23.63 3.66
CA GLN A 8 -8.58 23.81 3.29
C GLN A 8 -7.73 24.44 4.41
N LYS A 9 -8.30 25.44 5.11
CA LYS A 9 -7.63 26.09 6.25
C LYS A 9 -7.42 25.13 7.41
N GLU A 10 -8.43 24.37 7.80
CA GLU A 10 -8.32 23.42 8.91
C GLU A 10 -7.46 22.19 8.57
N THR A 11 -7.47 21.74 7.30
CA THR A 11 -6.52 20.73 6.78
C THR A 11 -5.09 21.19 7.02
N ARG A 12 -4.72 22.39 6.56
CA ARG A 12 -3.37 22.93 6.73
C ARG A 12 -2.98 23.03 8.19
N ARG A 13 -3.87 23.60 9.02
CA ARG A 13 -3.65 23.71 10.47
C ARG A 13 -3.46 22.35 11.14
N THR A 14 -4.20 21.34 10.69
CA THR A 14 -4.07 19.97 11.22
C THR A 14 -2.70 19.41 10.88
N LEU A 15 -2.25 19.55 9.64
CA LEU A 15 -0.92 19.09 9.22
C LEU A 15 0.20 19.82 9.97
N GLU A 16 0.12 21.14 10.11
CA GLU A 16 1.08 21.96 10.88
C GLU A 16 1.20 21.52 12.35
N ARG A 17 0.11 21.00 12.94
CA ARG A 17 0.10 20.47 14.32
C ARG A 17 0.55 19.02 14.43
N LEU A 18 0.44 18.27 13.35
CA LEU A 18 0.80 16.86 13.27
C LEU A 18 2.29 16.68 12.98
N LEU A 19 2.84 17.45 12.04
CA LEU A 19 4.22 17.34 11.57
C LEU A 19 5.26 17.35 12.70
N PRO A 20 5.23 18.28 13.68
CA PRO A 20 6.23 18.29 14.76
C PRO A 20 6.22 17.02 15.61
N ARG A 21 5.05 16.38 15.79
CA ARG A 21 4.93 15.13 16.56
C ARG A 21 5.55 13.96 15.80
N LEU A 22 5.28 13.91 14.49
CA LEU A 22 5.89 12.93 13.60
C LEU A 22 7.42 13.14 13.53
N GLU A 23 7.89 14.37 13.38
CA GLU A 23 9.32 14.69 13.36
C GLU A 23 10.00 14.34 14.70
N GLN A 24 9.28 14.44 15.82
CA GLN A 24 9.77 13.99 17.12
C GLN A 24 9.84 12.45 17.19
N GLU A 25 8.80 11.73 16.75
CA GLU A 25 8.76 10.26 16.75
C GLU A 25 9.85 9.66 15.83
N PHE A 26 10.04 10.27 14.66
CA PHE A 26 10.99 9.83 13.63
C PHE A 26 12.28 10.67 13.60
N ALA A 27 12.68 11.26 14.74
CA ALA A 27 13.80 12.20 14.84
C ALA A 27 15.11 11.67 14.22
N ALA A 28 15.37 10.36 14.31
CA ALA A 28 16.56 9.72 13.73
C ALA A 28 16.61 9.81 12.19
N TYR A 29 15.47 10.04 11.53
CA TYR A 29 15.34 10.01 10.07
C TYR A 29 15.08 11.38 9.46
N THR A 30 14.82 12.43 10.24
CA THR A 30 14.34 13.73 9.74
C THR A 30 15.30 14.41 8.76
N SER A 31 16.61 14.15 8.88
CA SER A 31 17.64 14.63 7.96
C SER A 31 17.87 13.73 6.73
N SER A 32 17.15 12.61 6.60
CA SER A 32 17.34 11.66 5.49
C SER A 32 16.58 12.06 4.23
N ALA A 33 17.11 11.67 3.06
CA ALA A 33 16.40 11.81 1.79
C ALA A 33 15.05 11.04 1.77
N SER A 34 14.98 9.92 2.50
CA SER A 34 13.75 9.15 2.67
C SER A 34 12.68 9.97 3.37
N TRP A 35 13.03 10.66 4.46
CA TRP A 35 12.10 11.54 5.18
C TRP A 35 11.67 12.73 4.34
N ALA A 36 12.61 13.40 3.66
CA ALA A 36 12.28 14.51 2.76
C ALA A 36 11.27 14.08 1.68
N THR A 37 11.43 12.88 1.12
CA THR A 37 10.48 12.30 0.15
C THR A 37 9.11 12.04 0.77
N PHE A 38 9.08 11.44 1.97
CA PHE A 38 7.83 11.19 2.69
C PHE A 38 7.08 12.49 2.97
N ARG A 39 7.77 13.48 3.52
CA ARG A 39 7.20 14.78 3.87
C ARG A 39 6.61 15.47 2.64
N ARG A 40 7.35 15.51 1.52
CA ARG A 40 6.86 16.06 0.24
C ARG A 40 5.55 15.40 -0.20
N ARG A 41 5.51 14.05 -0.17
CA ARG A 41 4.31 13.28 -0.56
C ARG A 41 3.15 13.49 0.41
N LEU A 42 3.44 13.53 1.71
CA LEU A 42 2.45 13.81 2.74
C LEU A 42 1.84 15.20 2.53
N GLU A 43 2.66 16.24 2.38
CA GLU A 43 2.18 17.61 2.14
C GLU A 43 1.30 17.70 0.88
N ALA A 44 1.66 16.97 -0.19
CA ALA A 44 0.89 16.93 -1.43
C ALA A 44 -0.47 16.21 -1.31
N HIS A 45 -0.52 15.09 -0.57
CA HIS A 45 -1.69 14.19 -0.56
C HIS A 45 -2.50 14.23 0.75
N PHE A 46 -2.00 14.88 1.80
CA PHE A 46 -2.71 15.03 3.06
C PHE A 46 -4.06 15.72 2.93
N PRO A 47 -4.28 16.71 2.04
CA PRO A 47 -5.60 17.30 1.86
C PRO A 47 -6.68 16.30 1.47
N ASP A 48 -6.39 15.44 0.49
CA ASP A 48 -7.32 14.42 0.03
C ASP A 48 -7.57 13.39 1.14
N LEU A 49 -6.50 12.91 1.78
CA LEU A 49 -6.58 11.97 2.90
C LEU A 49 -7.44 12.53 4.04
N PHE A 50 -7.20 13.78 4.43
CA PHE A 50 -7.90 14.43 5.52
C PHE A 50 -9.37 14.64 5.21
N GLU A 51 -9.71 15.14 4.01
CA GLU A 51 -11.10 15.35 3.60
C GLU A 51 -11.89 14.04 3.57
N LEU A 52 -11.32 12.98 2.99
CA LEU A 52 -11.96 11.66 2.93
C LEU A 52 -12.19 11.09 4.33
N LEU A 53 -11.18 11.09 5.19
CA LEU A 53 -11.31 10.56 6.55
C LEU A 53 -12.22 11.42 7.42
N LEU A 54 -12.16 12.75 7.30
CA LEU A 54 -13.04 13.66 8.03
C LEU A 54 -14.50 13.45 7.62
N THR A 55 -14.76 13.23 6.33
CA THR A 55 -16.11 12.98 5.82
C THR A 55 -16.71 11.70 6.40
N LEU A 56 -15.92 10.64 6.52
CA LEU A 56 -16.38 9.35 7.03
C LEU A 56 -16.42 9.29 8.57
N TYR A 57 -15.43 9.89 9.24
CA TYR A 57 -15.14 9.64 10.66
C TYR A 57 -15.01 10.89 11.50
N GLY A 58 -15.22 12.09 10.95
CA GLY A 58 -15.02 13.36 11.67
C GLY A 58 -15.91 13.56 12.90
N ASN A 59 -16.99 12.77 13.04
CA ASN A 59 -17.86 12.76 14.20
C ASN A 59 -17.42 11.81 15.33
N ARG A 60 -16.33 11.06 15.12
CA ARG A 60 -15.79 10.13 16.12
C ARG A 60 -14.90 10.88 17.11
N TYR A 61 -15.06 10.59 18.40
CA TYR A 61 -14.29 11.25 19.46
C TYR A 61 -12.78 11.07 19.33
N ASP A 62 -12.33 9.98 18.72
CA ASP A 62 -10.94 9.61 18.53
C ASP A 62 -10.38 9.93 17.13
N PHE A 63 -11.12 10.68 16.30
CA PHE A 63 -10.76 10.94 14.90
C PHE A 63 -9.31 11.43 14.72
N PHE A 64 -8.92 12.51 15.41
CA PHE A 64 -7.58 13.08 15.27
C PHE A 64 -6.48 12.15 15.81
N TYR A 65 -6.80 11.34 16.82
CA TYR A 65 -5.88 10.31 17.32
C TYR A 65 -5.63 9.24 16.24
N GLN A 66 -6.69 8.72 15.61
CA GLN A 66 -6.55 7.73 14.54
C GLN A 66 -5.85 8.32 13.30
N LEU A 67 -6.16 9.56 12.94
CA LEU A 67 -5.47 10.26 11.85
C LEU A 67 -3.96 10.34 12.10
N GLU A 68 -3.54 10.75 13.30
CA GLU A 68 -2.14 10.79 13.69
C GLU A 68 -1.49 9.41 13.61
N ARG A 69 -2.15 8.37 14.13
CA ARG A 69 -1.67 6.98 14.05
C ARG A 69 -1.54 6.46 12.62
N ILE A 70 -2.50 6.76 11.74
CA ILE A 70 -2.47 6.36 10.33
C ILE A 70 -1.26 6.99 9.64
N VAL A 71 -1.02 8.29 9.84
CA VAL A 71 0.12 8.97 9.21
C VAL A 71 1.46 8.49 9.78
N ALA A 72 1.55 8.23 11.09
CA ALA A 72 2.74 7.65 11.70
C ALA A 72 3.04 6.23 11.17
N LEU A 73 2.02 5.38 11.04
CA LEU A 73 2.16 4.05 10.44
C LEU A 73 2.60 4.13 8.97
N ALA A 74 2.09 5.09 8.20
CA ALA A 74 2.53 5.33 6.83
C ALA A 74 3.99 5.79 6.78
N ALA A 75 4.42 6.65 7.70
CA ALA A 75 5.82 7.08 7.82
C ALA A 75 6.75 5.90 8.11
N GLN A 76 6.43 5.09 9.12
CA GLN A 76 7.19 3.88 9.46
C GLN A 76 7.24 2.91 8.27
N SER A 77 6.10 2.61 7.66
CA SER A 77 6.02 1.72 6.49
C SER A 77 6.85 2.23 5.31
N TRP A 78 6.94 3.54 5.10
CA TRP A 78 7.81 4.14 4.08
C TRP A 78 9.29 4.01 4.44
N LEU A 79 9.65 4.24 5.71
CA LEU A 79 11.04 4.10 6.16
C LEU A 79 11.52 2.66 5.95
N ASP A 80 10.70 1.67 6.32
CA ASP A 80 10.98 0.23 6.18
C ASP A 80 10.92 -0.26 4.73
N ARG A 81 10.35 0.53 3.82
CA ARG A 81 10.18 0.13 2.41
C ARG A 81 11.54 -0.13 1.73
N PRO A 82 11.74 -1.29 1.09
CA PRO A 82 12.97 -1.62 0.38
C PRO A 82 13.36 -0.59 -0.70
N ALA A 83 14.67 -0.35 -0.86
CA ALA A 83 15.19 0.66 -1.80
C ALA A 83 14.73 0.44 -3.25
N ALA A 84 14.70 -0.81 -3.72
CA ALA A 84 14.22 -1.14 -5.07
C ALA A 84 12.75 -0.74 -5.30
N LEU A 85 11.90 -0.80 -4.25
CA LEU A 85 10.51 -0.36 -4.34
C LEU A 85 10.38 1.16 -4.27
N LYS A 86 11.25 1.85 -3.52
CA LYS A 86 11.31 3.32 -3.51
C LYS A 86 11.69 3.87 -4.89
N GLU A 87 12.60 3.20 -5.59
CA GLU A 87 12.97 3.52 -6.97
C GLU A 87 11.80 3.31 -7.93
N LEU A 88 11.08 2.19 -7.80
CA LEU A 88 9.86 1.95 -8.58
C LEU A 88 8.78 3.01 -8.33
N ASP A 89 8.64 3.50 -7.09
CA ASP A 89 7.71 4.59 -6.78
C ASP A 89 8.11 5.88 -7.52
N ALA A 90 9.41 6.23 -7.55
CA ALA A 90 9.90 7.40 -8.27
C ALA A 90 9.66 7.29 -9.79
N GLN A 91 9.88 6.11 -10.36
CA GLN A 91 9.62 5.85 -11.78
C GLN A 91 8.13 6.02 -12.12
N ARG A 92 7.23 5.47 -11.29
CA ARG A 92 5.78 5.56 -11.49
C ARG A 92 5.20 6.95 -11.19
N GLU A 93 5.81 7.72 -10.28
CA GLU A 93 5.48 9.14 -10.12
C GLU A 93 5.84 9.94 -11.39
N GLY A 94 6.92 9.55 -12.09
CA GLY A 94 7.34 10.18 -13.34
C GLY A 94 6.52 9.77 -14.57
N ASP A 95 5.88 8.60 -14.53
CA ASP A 95 4.97 8.10 -15.57
C ASP A 95 3.65 7.62 -14.96
N PRO A 96 2.70 8.53 -14.65
CA PRO A 96 1.46 8.18 -13.96
C PRO A 96 0.52 7.28 -14.78
N CYS A 97 0.72 7.19 -16.09
CA CYS A 97 -0.12 6.39 -16.99
C CYS A 97 0.56 5.08 -17.41
N TRP A 98 1.64 4.66 -16.75
CA TRP A 98 2.41 3.44 -17.07
C TRP A 98 1.52 2.19 -17.27
N PHE A 99 0.47 2.04 -16.45
CA PHE A 99 -0.45 0.91 -16.48
C PHE A 99 -1.47 0.96 -17.63
N GLN A 100 -1.54 2.06 -18.38
CA GLN A 100 -2.42 2.22 -19.55
C GLN A 100 -1.69 1.96 -20.88
N SER A 101 -0.37 1.70 -20.85
CA SER A 101 0.38 1.37 -22.06
C SER A 101 -0.16 0.09 -22.70
N GLU A 102 -0.16 0.07 -24.03
CA GLU A 102 -0.42 -1.10 -24.87
C GLU A 102 0.52 -2.29 -24.60
N LYS A 103 1.65 -2.03 -23.93
CA LYS A 103 2.61 -3.06 -23.48
C LYS A 103 2.16 -3.79 -22.21
N MET A 104 1.08 -3.33 -21.58
CA MET A 104 0.50 -3.99 -20.41
C MET A 104 -0.35 -5.18 -20.83
N LEU A 105 0.11 -6.39 -20.48
CA LEU A 105 -0.61 -7.64 -20.69
C LEU A 105 -0.73 -8.38 -19.35
N GLY A 106 -1.97 -8.55 -18.89
CA GLY A 106 -2.30 -9.19 -17.63
C GLY A 106 -2.63 -10.68 -17.78
N GLY A 107 -2.16 -11.50 -16.84
CA GLY A 107 -2.61 -12.88 -16.65
C GLY A 107 -3.16 -13.08 -15.23
N VAL A 108 -4.08 -14.03 -15.06
CA VAL A 108 -4.67 -14.37 -13.76
C VAL A 108 -4.62 -15.88 -13.52
N TYR A 109 -4.14 -16.30 -12.36
CA TYR A 109 -3.93 -17.72 -12.05
C TYR A 109 -4.20 -18.04 -10.57
N TYR A 110 -4.81 -19.20 -10.34
CA TYR A 110 -4.76 -19.89 -9.06
C TYR A 110 -3.41 -20.60 -8.93
N VAL A 111 -2.69 -20.35 -7.83
CA VAL A 111 -1.33 -20.86 -7.60
C VAL A 111 -1.32 -22.39 -7.51
N ASP A 112 -2.22 -22.93 -6.70
CA ASP A 112 -2.43 -24.37 -6.51
C ASP A 112 -2.81 -25.08 -7.81
N LEU A 113 -3.79 -24.54 -8.54
CA LEU A 113 -4.29 -25.19 -9.75
C LEU A 113 -3.29 -25.12 -10.91
N PHE A 114 -2.54 -24.03 -11.05
CA PHE A 114 -1.63 -23.82 -12.18
C PHE A 114 -0.24 -24.40 -11.95
N ALA A 115 0.29 -24.30 -10.73
CA ALA A 115 1.67 -24.63 -10.43
C ALA A 115 1.89 -25.35 -9.09
N GLY A 116 0.83 -25.69 -8.36
CA GLY A 116 0.88 -26.38 -7.07
C GLY A 116 1.17 -25.44 -5.89
N ASP A 117 2.24 -24.65 -5.96
CA ASP A 117 2.68 -23.76 -4.89
C ASP A 117 3.44 -22.53 -5.43
N LEU A 118 3.84 -21.62 -4.55
CA LEU A 118 4.56 -20.40 -4.91
C LEU A 118 5.93 -20.68 -5.56
N GLN A 119 6.62 -21.75 -5.15
CA GLN A 119 7.87 -22.15 -5.78
C GLN A 119 7.65 -22.70 -7.19
N GLY A 120 6.53 -23.39 -7.40
CA GLY A 120 6.01 -23.78 -8.71
C GLY A 120 5.75 -22.57 -9.59
N MET A 121 5.08 -21.54 -9.06
CA MET A 121 4.84 -20.29 -9.78
C MET A 121 6.14 -19.60 -10.18
N ARG A 122 7.14 -19.57 -9.29
CA ARG A 122 8.47 -19.04 -9.61
C ARG A 122 9.12 -19.78 -10.77
N LYS A 123 8.97 -21.10 -10.86
CA LYS A 123 9.46 -21.92 -11.99
C LYS A 123 8.70 -21.64 -13.30
N LYS A 124 7.50 -21.06 -13.26
CA LYS A 124 6.70 -20.69 -14.44
C LYS A 124 7.01 -19.29 -14.98
N ILE A 125 7.86 -18.50 -14.31
CA ILE A 125 8.27 -17.16 -14.79
C ILE A 125 8.78 -17.17 -16.25
N PRO A 126 9.60 -18.15 -16.71
CA PRO A 126 10.02 -18.20 -18.12
C PRO A 126 8.84 -18.30 -19.10
N TYR A 127 7.82 -19.10 -18.77
CA TYR A 127 6.60 -19.23 -19.58
C TYR A 127 5.81 -17.91 -19.63
N PHE A 128 5.65 -17.23 -18.49
CA PHE A 128 4.97 -15.93 -18.45
C PHE A 128 5.68 -14.87 -19.30
N ARG A 129 7.02 -14.90 -19.33
CA ARG A 129 7.84 -14.03 -20.18
C ARG A 129 7.69 -14.36 -21.65
N GLU A 130 7.66 -15.65 -22.01
CA GLU A 130 7.43 -16.10 -23.39
C GLU A 130 6.04 -15.66 -23.89
N LEU A 131 5.02 -15.77 -23.05
CA LEU A 131 3.67 -15.30 -23.34
C LEU A 131 3.58 -13.76 -23.46
N GLY A 132 4.57 -13.03 -22.93
CA GLY A 132 4.62 -11.57 -22.94
C GLY A 132 3.86 -10.92 -21.79
N LEU A 133 3.57 -11.65 -20.70
CA LEU A 133 2.91 -11.06 -19.53
C LEU A 133 3.79 -10.01 -18.87
N THR A 134 3.18 -8.88 -18.53
CA THR A 134 3.81 -7.77 -17.78
C THR A 134 3.09 -7.46 -16.47
N TYR A 135 1.94 -8.11 -16.23
CA TYR A 135 1.20 -8.10 -14.99
C TYR A 135 0.66 -9.50 -14.68
N LEU A 136 0.76 -9.92 -13.41
CA LEU A 136 0.28 -11.22 -12.95
C LEU A 136 -0.58 -11.04 -11.71
N HIS A 137 -1.86 -11.40 -11.81
CA HIS A 137 -2.77 -11.47 -10.68
C HIS A 137 -2.79 -12.91 -10.16
N LEU A 138 -2.32 -13.08 -8.93
CA LEU A 138 -2.44 -14.32 -8.20
C LEU A 138 -3.73 -14.29 -7.39
N MET A 139 -4.56 -15.32 -7.55
CA MET A 139 -5.76 -15.53 -6.74
C MET A 139 -5.39 -15.66 -5.24
N PRO A 140 -6.34 -15.52 -4.29
CA PRO A 140 -6.04 -15.34 -2.87
C PRO A 140 -4.98 -16.30 -2.30
N LEU A 141 -3.94 -15.72 -1.70
CA LEU A 141 -2.75 -16.43 -1.21
C LEU A 141 -2.71 -16.60 0.30
N PHE A 142 -3.53 -15.83 1.01
CA PHE A 142 -3.50 -15.74 2.46
C PHE A 142 -4.29 -16.87 3.09
N ARG A 143 -3.97 -17.14 4.36
CA ARG A 143 -4.63 -18.17 5.14
C ARG A 143 -6.14 -17.92 5.16
N ALA A 144 -6.88 -18.98 4.87
CA ALA A 144 -8.33 -19.02 4.90
C ALA A 144 -8.80 -20.25 5.72
N PRO A 145 -10.09 -20.35 6.09
CA PRO A 145 -10.65 -21.55 6.70
C PRO A 145 -10.43 -22.81 5.84
N GLU A 146 -10.38 -23.97 6.49
CA GLU A 146 -10.42 -25.26 5.79
C GLU A 146 -11.86 -25.58 5.35
N GLY A 147 -12.01 -26.26 4.21
CA GLY A 147 -13.31 -26.54 3.61
C GLY A 147 -13.85 -25.34 2.83
N ASP A 148 -15.05 -24.88 3.18
CA ASP A 148 -15.72 -23.78 2.50
C ASP A 148 -15.08 -22.44 2.88
N ASN A 149 -14.31 -21.86 1.96
CA ASN A 149 -13.60 -20.59 2.16
C ASN A 149 -13.78 -19.60 1.01
N ASP A 150 -14.81 -19.81 0.18
CA ASP A 150 -15.11 -19.01 -1.01
C ASP A 150 -13.89 -18.89 -1.95
N GLY A 151 -13.19 -19.99 -2.21
CA GLY A 151 -11.98 -19.99 -3.05
C GLY A 151 -10.82 -19.17 -2.48
N GLY A 152 -10.73 -19.07 -1.15
CA GLY A 152 -9.71 -18.31 -0.44
C GLY A 152 -10.07 -16.84 -0.16
N TYR A 153 -11.25 -16.36 -0.59
CA TYR A 153 -11.70 -15.00 -0.30
C TYR A 153 -12.15 -14.79 1.15
N ALA A 154 -12.50 -15.86 1.87
CA ALA A 154 -12.70 -15.81 3.31
C ALA A 154 -11.35 -15.79 4.06
N VAL A 155 -10.71 -14.61 4.15
CA VAL A 155 -9.36 -14.48 4.74
C VAL A 155 -9.40 -14.58 6.27
N SER A 156 -8.61 -15.49 6.84
CA SER A 156 -8.39 -15.66 8.28
C SER A 156 -7.22 -14.83 8.81
N ASP A 157 -6.18 -14.62 8.00
CA ASP A 157 -5.00 -13.83 8.39
C ASP A 157 -4.33 -13.16 7.17
N TYR A 158 -4.39 -11.83 7.10
CA TYR A 158 -3.78 -11.03 6.03
C TYR A 158 -2.24 -10.98 6.07
N ARG A 159 -1.60 -11.60 7.08
CA ARG A 159 -0.14 -11.59 7.28
C ARG A 159 0.49 -12.97 7.17
N GLN A 160 -0.30 -14.00 6.89
CA GLN A 160 0.17 -15.37 6.75
C GLN A 160 -0.28 -15.96 5.42
N VAL A 161 0.67 -16.34 4.56
CA VAL A 161 0.41 -17.16 3.37
C VAL A 161 -0.22 -18.49 3.79
N ASP A 162 -1.17 -19.00 3.01
CA ASP A 162 -1.73 -20.33 3.20
C ASP A 162 -0.60 -21.37 3.20
N PRO A 163 -0.39 -22.14 4.29
CA PRO A 163 0.70 -23.10 4.40
C PRO A 163 0.74 -24.15 3.28
N ARG A 164 -0.38 -24.38 2.57
CA ARG A 164 -0.44 -25.27 1.41
C ARG A 164 0.25 -24.68 0.17
N LEU A 165 0.32 -23.35 0.08
CA LEU A 165 0.93 -22.60 -1.02
C LEU A 165 2.38 -22.21 -0.75
N GLY A 166 2.79 -22.12 0.51
CA GLY A 166 4.16 -21.78 0.90
C GLY A 166 4.23 -20.94 2.18
N THR A 167 5.25 -20.08 2.24
CA THR A 167 5.56 -19.17 3.35
C THR A 167 5.62 -17.71 2.88
N MET A 168 5.79 -16.77 3.81
CA MET A 168 5.98 -15.34 3.47
C MET A 168 7.31 -15.05 2.75
N ASP A 169 8.29 -15.95 2.85
CA ASP A 169 9.61 -15.80 2.23
C ASP A 169 9.64 -16.33 0.77
N ASP A 170 8.63 -17.13 0.39
CA ASP A 170 8.51 -17.74 -0.95
C ASP A 170 7.96 -16.77 -2.01
#